data_AF-A0A3B6B470-F1
#
_entry.id   AF-A0A3B6B470-F1
#
_cell.length_a   1.000
_cell.length_b   1.000
_cell.length_c   1.000
_cell.angle_alpha   90.00
_cell.angle_beta   90.00
_cell.angle_gamma   90.00
#
_symmetry.space_group_name_H-M   'P 1'
#
loop_
_entity.id
_entity.type
_entity.pdbx_description
1 polymer ?
#
loop_
_entity_poly.entity_id
_entity_poly.type
_entity_poly.pdbx_seq_one_letter_code
_entity_poly.pdbx_strand_id
1 'polypeptide(L)'
;MGIDPHLWAMCNADEGEGRRLPTLAALREVDASDQSSLEVVLVDKCGDSVLVDLERRALDLYRALGATLDLVRRLALLVSDHMGGALRSEDGDLYMRWKAGSKRLRKQQKSVVVPIGRLSIGFCRHRAILFKALADFIGLPCRIAQGCKYCSAPHRSSCLVKIENDRRYSREYVVDLVVAPGSICSPDSSINGQLLSSVSSPFKTSCTASLENYAAPVAAWNRAIADDRCNSVFSDSQYSAVAGDKNPVQADTKCGQVMQNDNCNNMSVFQVSRQFKAMEVGTEGVNKENIPGLTLPKHLLAESSFAMDWLEISWDELELKERIGAGSFGTVYRADWHGSDVAVKVLTDQGVGEAQLKEFLREISIMKRVRHPNVVLFMGAVTKCPHLSIVTEYLPRGSLFRLISKASSGEILDLRRRLRMALDVAKGINYLHCLNPPIVHWDLKTPNMLVDKNWSVKVGDFGLSRFKATTFISSKSVAGTPEWMAPEFLRGEPSNEKCDVYSFGVILWELLTMQQPWGGLGPAQVVGAVAFQNRRLPIPKDTIPELAALVESCWSDDPRQRPSFSSIVDTLKKLLKSMQGSGS
;
A
#
# COMPACT_ATOMS: atom_id res chain seq x y z
N MET A 1 -11.44 -0.04 6.46
CA MET A 1 -12.80 0.12 5.90
C MET A 1 -12.74 -0.25 4.43
N GLY A 2 -13.17 -1.47 4.08
CA GLY A 2 -13.30 -1.90 2.69
C GLY A 2 -14.49 -1.19 2.05
N ILE A 3 -14.35 -0.82 0.77
CA ILE A 3 -15.41 -0.12 0.04
C ILE A 3 -16.57 -1.10 -0.18
N ASP A 4 -17.76 -0.68 0.26
CA ASP A 4 -19.03 -1.37 0.06
C ASP A 4 -19.30 -1.53 -1.45
N PRO A 5 -19.68 -2.73 -1.92
CA PRO A 5 -19.98 -3.01 -3.32
C PRO A 5 -21.18 -2.26 -3.91
N HIS A 6 -22.02 -1.65 -3.08
CA HIS A 6 -23.06 -0.72 -3.51
C HIS A 6 -22.57 0.73 -3.60
N LEU A 7 -21.30 1.01 -3.25
CA LEU A 7 -20.71 2.34 -3.26
C LEU A 7 -19.77 2.53 -4.46
N TRP A 8 -20.35 2.57 -5.65
CA TRP A 8 -19.72 3.12 -6.87
C TRP A 8 -19.72 4.67 -6.90
N ALA A 9 -19.96 5.32 -5.76
CA ALA A 9 -19.85 6.76 -5.61
C ALA A 9 -18.44 7.12 -5.13
N MET A 10 -17.48 7.20 -6.07
CA MET A 10 -16.23 7.90 -5.78
C MET A 10 -16.51 9.38 -5.55
N CYS A 11 -15.98 9.91 -4.45
CA CYS A 11 -15.98 11.31 -4.03
C CYS A 11 -17.31 11.82 -3.48
N ASN A 12 -17.52 11.70 -2.18
CA ASN A 12 -17.84 12.83 -1.32
C ASN A 12 -17.37 12.48 0.10
N ALA A 13 -16.30 13.14 0.53
CA ALA A 13 -15.90 13.17 1.92
C ALA A 13 -16.77 14.25 2.58
N ASP A 14 -17.92 13.86 3.12
CA ASP A 14 -18.54 14.53 4.27
C ASP A 14 -19.57 13.58 4.88
N GLU A 15 -19.41 13.34 6.19
CA GLU A 15 -20.33 12.56 7.00
C GLU A 15 -21.62 13.37 7.23
N GLY A 16 -22.66 13.10 6.43
CA GLY A 16 -23.98 13.67 6.64
C GLY A 16 -24.96 13.34 5.52
N GLU A 17 -25.97 12.53 5.83
CA GLU A 17 -27.16 12.19 5.03
C GLU A 17 -27.00 11.24 3.83
N GLY A 18 -27.69 10.09 3.90
CA GLY A 18 -27.79 9.09 2.84
C GLY A 18 -28.55 9.59 1.59
N ARG A 19 -27.86 10.28 0.69
CA ARG A 19 -28.41 10.61 -0.65
C ARG A 19 -28.31 9.40 -1.59
N ARG A 20 -29.47 8.89 -2.03
CA ARG A 20 -29.60 7.90 -3.12
C ARG A 20 -28.99 8.44 -4.42
N LEU A 21 -28.34 7.57 -5.21
CA LEU A 21 -27.82 7.87 -6.54
C LEU A 21 -28.96 8.34 -7.48
N PRO A 22 -28.78 9.40 -8.30
CA PRO A 22 -29.79 9.82 -9.28
C PRO A 22 -30.06 8.73 -10.34
N THR A 23 -31.29 8.70 -10.88
CA THR A 23 -31.63 7.75 -11.96
C THR A 23 -30.90 8.14 -13.26
N LEU A 24 -30.65 7.15 -14.14
CA LEU A 24 -30.04 7.42 -15.45
C LEU A 24 -30.88 8.39 -16.29
N ALA A 25 -32.21 8.35 -16.18
CA ALA A 25 -33.11 9.30 -16.83
C ALA A 25 -32.88 10.73 -16.31
N ALA A 26 -32.82 10.92 -14.99
CA ALA A 26 -32.53 12.23 -14.39
C ALA A 26 -31.14 12.75 -14.77
N LEU A 27 -30.12 11.89 -14.86
CA LEU A 27 -28.78 12.28 -15.32
C LEU A 27 -28.76 12.64 -16.81
N ARG A 28 -29.64 12.05 -17.63
CA ARG A 28 -29.75 12.38 -19.05
C ARG A 28 -30.43 13.73 -19.30
N GLU A 29 -31.29 14.16 -18.38
CA GLU A 29 -32.02 15.44 -18.43
C GLU A 29 -31.19 16.65 -17.98
N VAL A 30 -30.03 16.42 -17.35
CA VAL A 30 -29.10 17.51 -16.97
C VAL A 30 -28.54 18.18 -18.23
N ASP A 31 -28.64 19.51 -18.29
CA ASP A 31 -28.15 20.27 -19.44
C ASP A 31 -26.63 20.11 -19.59
N ALA A 32 -26.21 19.64 -20.76
CA ALA A 32 -24.81 19.50 -21.13
C ALA A 32 -24.07 20.84 -21.31
N SER A 33 -24.82 21.95 -21.38
CA SER A 33 -24.31 23.32 -21.45
C SER A 33 -23.93 23.89 -20.08
N ASP A 34 -24.50 23.34 -19.01
CA ASP A 34 -24.26 23.77 -17.65
C ASP A 34 -22.82 23.45 -17.26
N GLN A 35 -22.07 24.44 -16.78
CA GLN A 35 -20.66 24.29 -16.38
C GLN A 35 -20.49 23.49 -15.08
N SER A 36 -21.44 22.61 -14.76
CA SER A 36 -21.37 21.76 -13.60
C SER A 36 -20.15 20.83 -13.70
N SER A 37 -19.49 20.61 -12.57
CA SER A 37 -18.36 19.70 -12.38
C SER A 37 -18.74 18.21 -12.48
N LEU A 38 -19.96 17.91 -12.92
CA LEU A 38 -20.53 16.57 -12.92
C LEU A 38 -20.07 15.78 -14.16
N GLU A 39 -19.23 14.77 -13.94
CA GLU A 39 -18.79 13.83 -14.97
C GLU A 39 -19.49 12.48 -14.76
N VAL A 40 -20.30 12.04 -15.73
CA VAL A 40 -20.98 10.75 -15.68
C VAL A 40 -20.48 9.86 -16.83
N VAL A 41 -19.87 8.73 -16.49
CA VAL A 41 -19.42 7.72 -17.45
C VAL A 41 -20.30 6.48 -17.31
N LEU A 42 -20.85 6.02 -18.43
CA LEU A 42 -21.77 4.88 -18.50
C LEU A 42 -21.09 3.68 -19.17
N VAL A 43 -21.18 2.51 -18.54
CA VAL A 43 -20.83 1.23 -19.17
C VAL A 43 -22.11 0.59 -19.66
N ASP A 44 -22.39 0.68 -20.95
CA ASP A 44 -23.62 0.17 -21.57
C ASP A 44 -23.28 -0.90 -22.60
N LYS A 45 -23.42 -2.17 -22.22
CA LYS A 45 -23.10 -3.32 -23.09
C LYS A 45 -24.06 -3.48 -24.27
N CYS A 46 -25.22 -2.83 -24.24
CA CYS A 46 -26.24 -2.95 -25.28
C CYS A 46 -26.22 -1.74 -26.22
N GLY A 47 -26.02 -0.54 -25.68
CA GLY A 47 -26.08 0.73 -26.41
C GLY A 47 -24.74 1.30 -26.88
N ASP A 48 -23.61 0.78 -26.38
CA ASP A 48 -22.26 1.26 -26.77
C ASP A 48 -21.59 0.31 -27.76
N SER A 49 -21.87 0.49 -29.05
CA SER A 49 -21.29 -0.33 -30.12
C SER A 49 -19.74 -0.34 -30.15
N VAL A 50 -19.10 0.71 -29.63
CA VAL A 50 -17.64 0.79 -29.55
C VAL A 50 -17.12 -0.09 -28.41
N LEU A 51 -17.83 -0.11 -27.27
CA LEU A 51 -17.52 -1.05 -26.19
C LEU A 51 -17.66 -2.49 -26.65
N VAL A 52 -18.70 -2.81 -27.44
CA VAL A 52 -18.90 -4.16 -27.99
C VAL A 52 -17.75 -4.57 -28.93
N ASP A 53 -17.24 -3.66 -29.75
CA ASP A 53 -16.07 -3.94 -30.59
C ASP A 53 -14.80 -4.19 -29.75
N LEU A 54 -14.59 -3.40 -28.69
CA LEU A 54 -13.49 -3.62 -27.74
C LEU A 54 -13.60 -4.96 -27.01
N GLU A 55 -14.82 -5.36 -26.62
CA GLU A 55 -15.10 -6.67 -26.02
C GLU A 55 -14.78 -7.82 -26.99
N ARG A 56 -15.13 -7.68 -28.27
CA ARG A 56 -14.78 -8.65 -29.32
C ARG A 56 -13.27 -8.79 -29.47
N ARG A 57 -12.54 -7.67 -29.55
CA ARG A 57 -11.07 -7.67 -29.64
C ARG A 57 -10.42 -8.29 -28.40
N ALA A 58 -10.97 -8.05 -27.21
CA ALA A 58 -10.51 -8.68 -25.98
C ALA A 58 -10.72 -10.20 -26.01
N LEU A 59 -11.85 -10.68 -26.54
CA LEU A 59 -12.13 -12.10 -26.71
C LEU A 59 -11.17 -12.78 -27.71
N ASP A 60 -10.84 -12.11 -28.81
CA ASP A 60 -9.86 -12.62 -29.78
C ASP A 60 -8.46 -12.74 -29.16
N LEU A 61 -8.06 -11.77 -28.32
CA LEU A 61 -6.83 -11.86 -27.53
C LEU A 61 -6.85 -13.03 -26.55
N TYR A 62 -7.99 -13.24 -25.86
CA TYR A 62 -8.14 -14.35 -24.90
C TYR A 62 -8.04 -15.71 -25.60
N ARG A 63 -8.71 -15.88 -26.75
CA ARG A 63 -8.65 -17.12 -27.55
C ARG A 63 -7.22 -17.43 -28.02
N ALA A 64 -6.44 -16.42 -28.34
CA ALA A 64 -5.07 -16.59 -28.80
C ALA A 64 -4.07 -16.88 -27.67
N LEU A 65 -4.26 -16.30 -26.48
CA LEU A 65 -3.22 -16.26 -25.43
C LEU A 65 -3.60 -16.98 -24.12
N GLY A 66 -4.86 -17.35 -23.94
CA GLY A 66 -5.38 -17.86 -22.67
C GLY A 66 -5.25 -16.85 -21.51
N ALA A 67 -5.49 -17.29 -20.28
CA ALA A 67 -5.39 -16.46 -19.07
C ALA A 67 -3.93 -16.24 -18.62
N THR A 68 -3.14 -15.57 -19.44
CA THR A 68 -1.68 -15.37 -19.23
C THR A 68 -1.31 -13.91 -18.94
N LEU A 69 -0.07 -13.69 -18.47
CA LEU A 69 0.50 -12.35 -18.33
C LEU A 69 0.54 -11.59 -19.67
N ASP A 70 0.68 -12.30 -20.79
CA ASP A 70 0.69 -11.70 -22.13
C ASP A 70 -0.70 -11.24 -22.58
N LEU A 71 -1.77 -11.95 -22.18
CA LEU A 71 -3.13 -11.44 -22.33
C LEU A 71 -3.31 -10.11 -21.57
N VAL A 72 -2.87 -10.04 -20.32
CA VAL A 72 -2.98 -8.83 -19.50
C VAL A 72 -2.24 -7.65 -20.15
N ARG A 73 -1.03 -7.89 -20.66
CA ARG A 73 -0.24 -6.91 -21.42
C ARG A 73 -1.00 -6.38 -22.64
N ARG A 74 -1.51 -7.29 -23.48
CA ARG A 74 -2.23 -6.93 -24.71
C ARG A 74 -3.56 -6.23 -24.42
N LEU A 75 -4.27 -6.64 -23.37
CA LEU A 75 -5.51 -6.01 -22.95
C LEU A 75 -5.28 -4.59 -22.42
N ALA A 76 -4.20 -4.38 -21.68
CA ALA A 76 -3.81 -3.04 -21.21
C ALA A 76 -3.43 -2.09 -22.35
N LEU A 77 -2.72 -2.60 -23.36
CA LEU A 77 -2.41 -1.86 -24.59
C LEU A 77 -3.69 -1.48 -25.34
N LEU A 78 -4.63 -2.42 -25.51
CA LEU A 78 -5.93 -2.17 -26.13
C LEU A 78 -6.68 -1.00 -25.46
N VAL A 79 -6.75 -1.01 -24.12
CA VAL A 79 -7.38 0.07 -23.34
C VAL A 79 -6.63 1.39 -23.51
N SER A 80 -5.30 1.36 -23.42
CA SER A 80 -4.47 2.55 -23.52
C SER A 80 -4.58 3.21 -24.89
N ASP A 81 -4.45 2.44 -25.97
CA ASP A 81 -4.51 2.94 -27.35
C ASP A 81 -5.86 3.57 -27.65
N HIS A 82 -6.94 2.96 -27.15
CA HIS A 82 -8.29 3.50 -27.27
C HIS A 82 -8.48 4.83 -26.54
N MET A 83 -7.82 5.00 -25.38
CA MET A 83 -7.97 6.16 -24.50
C MET A 83 -6.83 7.18 -24.61
N GLY A 84 -6.18 7.27 -25.78
CA GLY A 84 -5.23 8.32 -26.10
C GLY A 84 -3.75 7.95 -25.94
N GLY A 85 -3.44 6.66 -25.84
CA GLY A 85 -2.08 6.10 -25.81
C GLY A 85 -1.39 6.18 -24.44
N ALA A 86 -0.10 5.84 -24.41
CA ALA A 86 0.75 5.98 -23.23
C ALA A 86 1.05 7.47 -22.93
N LEU A 87 1.08 7.84 -21.66
CA LEU A 87 1.14 9.22 -21.20
C LEU A 87 2.24 9.39 -20.15
N ARG A 88 2.96 10.52 -20.13
CA ARG A 88 4.07 10.75 -19.15
C ARG A 88 3.57 11.15 -17.75
N SER A 89 2.48 11.90 -17.66
CA SER A 89 1.80 12.31 -16.43
C SER A 89 0.38 12.78 -16.76
N GLU A 90 -0.53 12.78 -15.78
CA GLU A 90 -1.89 13.30 -15.98
C GLU A 90 -2.00 14.83 -15.88
N ASP A 91 -0.98 15.49 -15.30
CA ASP A 91 -0.93 16.94 -15.14
C ASP A 91 -0.47 17.62 -16.44
N GLY A 92 -1.24 18.61 -16.92
CA GLY A 92 -0.91 19.43 -18.11
C GLY A 92 -1.76 19.13 -19.36
N ASP A 93 -1.11 18.74 -20.48
CA ASP A 93 -1.71 18.58 -21.83
C ASP A 93 -2.89 17.60 -21.87
N LEU A 94 -2.83 16.51 -21.09
CA LEU A 94 -3.90 15.51 -21.00
C LEU A 94 -5.22 16.13 -20.51
N TYR A 95 -5.16 16.96 -19.47
CA TYR A 95 -6.34 17.60 -18.90
C TYR A 95 -7.01 18.52 -19.94
N MET A 96 -6.21 19.24 -20.72
CA MET A 96 -6.72 20.12 -21.79
C MET A 96 -7.37 19.32 -22.93
N ARG A 97 -6.72 18.23 -23.36
CA ARG A 97 -7.26 17.34 -24.41
C ARG A 97 -8.52 16.59 -23.95
N TRP A 98 -8.56 16.12 -22.70
CA TRP A 98 -9.75 15.55 -22.07
C TRP A 98 -10.87 16.59 -22.00
N LYS A 99 -10.60 17.79 -21.49
CA LYS A 99 -11.61 18.85 -21.35
C LYS A 99 -12.23 19.22 -22.70
N ALA A 100 -11.41 19.30 -23.76
CA ALA A 100 -11.89 19.53 -25.13
C ALA A 100 -12.69 18.33 -25.67
N GLY A 101 -12.17 17.11 -25.54
CA GLY A 101 -12.81 15.88 -26.03
C GLY A 101 -14.14 15.57 -25.33
N SER A 102 -14.15 15.68 -24.01
CA SER A 102 -15.32 15.45 -23.15
C SER A 102 -16.40 16.50 -23.39
N LYS A 103 -16.05 17.79 -23.55
CA LYS A 103 -17.00 18.84 -23.95
C LYS A 103 -17.61 18.58 -25.33
N ARG A 104 -16.81 18.15 -26.31
CA ARG A 104 -17.31 17.80 -27.66
C ARG A 104 -18.28 16.63 -27.60
N LEU A 105 -17.94 15.60 -26.83
CA LEU A 105 -18.73 14.38 -26.73
C LEU A 105 -20.07 14.62 -26.00
N ARG A 106 -20.07 15.39 -24.91
CA ARG A 106 -21.30 15.81 -24.21
C ARG A 106 -22.22 16.63 -25.12
N LYS A 107 -21.66 17.53 -25.93
CA LYS A 107 -22.44 18.28 -26.94
C LYS A 107 -23.07 17.38 -28.00
N GLN A 108 -22.32 16.40 -28.50
CA GLN A 108 -22.83 15.43 -29.49
C GLN A 108 -23.94 14.54 -28.90
N GLN A 109 -23.80 14.14 -27.63
CA GLN A 109 -24.79 13.30 -26.94
C GLN A 109 -25.97 14.09 -26.36
N LYS A 110 -25.89 15.44 -26.34
CA LYS A 110 -26.81 16.32 -25.61
C LYS A 110 -27.06 15.86 -24.17
N SER A 111 -26.02 15.34 -23.52
CA SER A 111 -26.13 14.75 -22.19
C SER A 111 -24.78 14.82 -21.46
N VAL A 112 -24.83 14.92 -20.12
CA VAL A 112 -23.65 14.77 -19.26
C VAL A 112 -23.21 13.31 -19.13
N VAL A 113 -24.07 12.37 -19.52
CA VAL A 113 -23.79 10.93 -19.53
C VAL A 113 -23.05 10.54 -20.80
N VAL A 114 -21.87 9.96 -20.65
CA VAL A 114 -21.01 9.59 -21.76
C VAL A 114 -20.68 8.09 -21.73
N PRO A 115 -20.92 7.34 -22.81
CA PRO A 115 -20.54 5.93 -22.90
C PRO A 115 -19.02 5.74 -22.84
N ILE A 116 -18.55 4.78 -22.05
CA ILE A 116 -17.13 4.50 -21.83
C ILE A 116 -16.36 4.21 -23.14
N GLY A 117 -16.98 3.49 -24.07
CA GLY A 117 -16.40 3.12 -25.37
C GLY A 117 -16.23 4.33 -26.29
N ARG A 118 -16.98 5.42 -26.10
CA ARG A 118 -16.83 6.64 -26.91
C ARG A 118 -15.76 7.60 -26.37
N LEU A 119 -15.14 7.30 -25.22
CA LEU A 119 -14.04 8.10 -24.68
C LEU A 119 -12.73 7.82 -25.42
N SER A 120 -12.34 8.73 -26.31
CA SER A 120 -11.08 8.67 -27.06
C SER A 120 -9.85 9.12 -26.27
N ILE A 121 -10.05 9.72 -25.10
CA ILE A 121 -9.01 10.14 -24.15
C ILE A 121 -9.57 9.82 -22.77
N GLY A 122 -8.75 9.32 -21.83
CA GLY A 122 -9.23 9.02 -20.48
C GLY A 122 -8.13 9.04 -19.43
N PHE A 123 -8.47 9.53 -18.23
CA PHE A 123 -7.64 9.41 -17.02
C PHE A 123 -7.59 7.97 -16.51
N CYS A 124 -6.73 7.72 -15.52
CA CYS A 124 -6.52 6.44 -14.85
C CYS A 124 -7.83 5.78 -14.39
N ARG A 125 -8.78 6.56 -13.86
CA ARG A 125 -10.11 6.07 -13.48
C ARG A 125 -10.93 5.51 -14.66
N HIS A 126 -10.95 6.20 -15.79
CA HIS A 126 -11.69 5.76 -16.98
C HIS A 126 -11.05 4.50 -17.57
N ARG A 127 -9.71 4.48 -17.62
CA ARG A 127 -8.92 3.33 -18.09
C ARG A 127 -9.14 2.11 -17.21
N ALA A 128 -9.16 2.27 -15.88
CA ALA A 128 -9.44 1.18 -14.95
C ALA A 128 -10.86 0.62 -15.11
N ILE A 129 -11.87 1.47 -15.30
CA ILE A 129 -13.26 1.04 -15.57
C ILE A 129 -13.34 0.23 -16.86
N LEU A 130 -12.75 0.74 -17.96
CA LEU A 130 -12.77 0.03 -19.24
C LEU A 130 -12.01 -1.31 -19.16
N PHE A 131 -10.81 -1.32 -18.57
CA PHE A 131 -10.05 -2.57 -18.38
C PHE A 131 -10.85 -3.60 -17.59
N LYS A 132 -11.52 -3.17 -16.50
CA LYS A 132 -12.36 -4.04 -15.68
C LYS A 132 -13.55 -4.60 -16.48
N ALA A 133 -14.23 -3.77 -17.28
CA ALA A 133 -15.34 -4.22 -18.12
C ALA A 133 -14.91 -5.29 -19.12
N LEU A 134 -13.79 -5.08 -19.82
CA LEU A 134 -13.25 -6.05 -20.78
C LEU A 134 -12.76 -7.33 -20.10
N ALA A 135 -12.07 -7.21 -18.97
CA ALA A 135 -11.58 -8.35 -18.21
C ALA A 135 -12.74 -9.22 -17.69
N ASP A 136 -13.82 -8.61 -17.20
CA ASP A 136 -15.01 -9.36 -16.77
C ASP A 136 -15.74 -10.03 -17.92
N PHE A 137 -15.72 -9.44 -19.13
CA PHE A 137 -16.29 -10.04 -20.33
C PHE A 137 -15.58 -11.33 -20.74
N ILE A 138 -14.24 -11.36 -20.66
CA ILE A 138 -13.43 -12.54 -21.01
C ILE A 138 -13.16 -13.47 -19.81
N GLY A 139 -13.71 -13.18 -18.64
CA GLY A 139 -13.54 -14.00 -17.44
C GLY A 139 -12.15 -13.89 -16.78
N LEU A 140 -11.36 -12.86 -17.08
CA LEU A 140 -10.08 -12.59 -16.44
C LEU A 140 -10.30 -12.05 -15.02
N PRO A 141 -9.87 -12.75 -13.94
CA PRO A 141 -10.09 -12.30 -12.59
C PRO A 141 -9.34 -10.99 -12.32
N CYS A 142 -10.04 -9.92 -12.00
CA CYS A 142 -9.43 -8.64 -11.63
C CYS A 142 -10.35 -7.79 -10.74
N ARG A 143 -9.82 -6.72 -10.13
CA ARG A 143 -10.57 -5.73 -9.37
C ARG A 143 -10.03 -4.33 -9.60
N ILE A 144 -10.89 -3.32 -9.45
CA ILE A 144 -10.46 -1.92 -9.39
C ILE A 144 -10.00 -1.62 -7.96
N ALA A 145 -8.87 -0.95 -7.81
CA ALA A 145 -8.35 -0.47 -6.55
C ALA A 145 -8.20 1.05 -6.57
N GLN A 146 -8.42 1.67 -5.41
CA GLN A 146 -8.11 3.07 -5.21
C GLN A 146 -6.59 3.25 -5.17
N GLY A 147 -6.09 4.22 -5.94
CA GLY A 147 -4.66 4.45 -6.14
C GLY A 147 -4.27 4.50 -7.62
N CYS A 148 -3.28 5.31 -7.95
CA CYS A 148 -2.57 5.30 -9.24
C CYS A 148 -1.21 5.96 -9.01
N LYS A 149 -0.14 5.35 -9.53
CA LYS A 149 1.24 5.82 -9.35
C LYS A 149 1.50 7.21 -9.95
N TYR A 150 0.70 7.60 -10.94
CA TYR A 150 0.95 8.78 -11.79
C TYR A 150 -0.11 9.89 -11.64
N CYS A 151 -1.04 9.72 -10.70
CA CYS A 151 -2.15 10.63 -10.47
C CYS A 151 -2.21 10.99 -8.98
N SER A 152 -2.30 12.28 -8.67
CA SER A 152 -2.46 12.78 -7.29
C SER A 152 -3.93 12.97 -6.90
N ALA A 153 -4.86 12.88 -7.85
CA ALA A 153 -6.27 13.17 -7.64
C ALA A 153 -6.93 12.19 -6.64
N PRO A 154 -8.00 12.62 -5.91
CA PRO A 154 -8.62 11.83 -4.86
C PRO A 154 -9.31 10.55 -5.39
N HIS A 155 -9.92 10.62 -6.57
CA HIS A 155 -10.59 9.52 -7.30
C HIS A 155 -9.66 8.65 -8.16
N ARG A 156 -8.34 8.70 -7.94
CA ARG A 156 -7.38 7.92 -8.74
C ARG A 156 -7.63 6.41 -8.56
N SER A 157 -7.59 5.67 -9.66
CA SER A 157 -7.90 4.24 -9.67
C SER A 157 -6.96 3.44 -10.58
N SER A 158 -6.70 2.18 -10.20
CA SER A 158 -5.89 1.21 -10.94
C SER A 158 -6.59 -0.15 -10.99
N CYS A 159 -6.15 -1.05 -11.87
CA CYS A 159 -6.65 -2.43 -11.94
C CYS A 159 -5.63 -3.42 -11.39
N LEU A 160 -6.10 -4.36 -10.57
CA LEU A 160 -5.33 -5.52 -10.16
C LEU A 160 -5.89 -6.76 -10.82
N VAL A 161 -5.04 -7.50 -11.54
CA VAL A 161 -5.37 -8.82 -12.10
C VAL A 161 -4.91 -9.90 -11.15
N LYS A 162 -5.71 -10.96 -11.01
CA LYS A 162 -5.42 -12.13 -10.20
C LYS A 162 -5.10 -13.29 -11.15
N ILE A 163 -3.86 -13.73 -11.15
CA ILE A 163 -3.37 -14.82 -12.00
C ILE A 163 -3.03 -16.01 -11.12
N GLU A 164 -3.58 -17.17 -11.46
CA GLU A 164 -3.24 -18.45 -10.85
C GLU A 164 -1.96 -18.99 -11.48
N ASN A 165 -1.02 -19.41 -10.64
CA ASN A 165 0.19 -20.10 -11.09
C ASN A 165 -0.06 -21.62 -11.16
N ASP A 166 0.84 -22.36 -11.80
CA ASP A 166 0.76 -23.82 -12.02
C ASP A 166 0.52 -24.66 -10.74
N ARG A 167 0.82 -24.08 -9.57
CA ARG A 167 0.59 -24.67 -8.24
C ARG A 167 -0.74 -24.27 -7.59
N ARG A 168 -1.69 -23.68 -8.34
CA ARG A 168 -2.99 -23.15 -7.89
C ARG A 168 -2.93 -22.06 -6.80
N TYR A 169 -1.80 -21.34 -6.72
CA TYR A 169 -1.71 -20.11 -5.91
C TYR A 169 -2.07 -18.91 -6.78
N SER A 170 -2.97 -18.07 -6.29
CA SER A 170 -3.42 -16.88 -7.00
C SER A 170 -2.73 -15.63 -6.47
N ARG A 171 -2.06 -14.87 -7.35
CA ARG A 171 -1.36 -13.63 -7.02
C ARG A 171 -2.01 -12.46 -7.73
N GLU A 172 -2.15 -11.35 -7.01
CA GLU A 172 -2.61 -10.08 -7.58
C GLU A 172 -1.44 -9.27 -8.12
N TYR A 173 -1.65 -8.62 -9.26
CA TYR A 173 -0.69 -7.71 -9.86
C TYR A 173 -1.38 -6.44 -10.34
N VAL A 174 -0.76 -5.29 -10.10
CA VAL A 174 -1.19 -4.02 -10.66
C VAL A 174 -0.83 -3.96 -12.13
N VAL A 175 -1.79 -3.56 -12.96
CA VAL A 175 -1.60 -3.31 -14.38
C VAL A 175 -1.41 -1.82 -14.60
N ASP A 176 -0.26 -1.43 -15.12
CA ASP A 176 -0.04 -0.06 -15.59
C ASP A 176 -0.90 0.17 -16.84
N LEU A 177 -1.76 1.17 -16.78
CA LEU A 177 -2.64 1.59 -17.88
C LEU A 177 -2.29 3.00 -18.38
N VAL A 178 -1.29 3.67 -17.80
CA VAL A 178 -1.05 5.10 -17.99
C VAL A 178 0.31 5.37 -18.63
N VAL A 179 1.43 5.06 -17.96
CA VAL A 179 2.78 5.42 -18.44
C VAL A 179 3.40 4.30 -19.25
N ALA A 180 3.30 3.06 -18.77
CA ALA A 180 3.85 1.91 -19.46
C ALA A 180 2.77 0.82 -19.62
N PRO A 181 1.76 1.03 -20.50
CA PRO A 181 0.61 0.15 -20.64
C PRO A 181 1.00 -1.33 -20.79
N GLY A 182 0.46 -2.17 -19.91
CA GLY A 182 0.73 -3.60 -19.88
C GLY A 182 1.95 -3.99 -19.04
N SER A 183 2.68 -3.04 -18.48
CA SER A 183 3.64 -3.34 -17.42
C SER A 183 2.89 -3.81 -16.18
N ILE A 184 3.38 -4.89 -15.58
CA ILE A 184 2.75 -5.54 -14.44
C ILE A 184 3.71 -5.47 -13.27
N CYS A 185 3.24 -4.99 -12.12
CA CYS A 185 4.02 -4.93 -10.90
C CYS A 185 3.23 -5.46 -9.71
N SER A 186 3.94 -5.84 -8.64
CA SER A 186 3.27 -6.16 -7.39
C SER A 186 2.53 -4.93 -6.86
N PRO A 187 1.34 -5.08 -6.28
CA PRO A 187 0.63 -3.98 -5.63
C PRO A 187 1.53 -3.33 -4.58
N ASP A 188 1.69 -2.02 -4.65
CA ASP A 188 2.42 -1.25 -3.65
C ASP A 188 1.44 -0.59 -2.66
N SER A 189 1.97 0.03 -1.61
CA SER A 189 1.15 0.69 -0.58
C SER A 189 0.39 1.93 -1.09
N SER A 190 0.58 2.34 -2.35
CA SER A 190 -0.20 3.40 -2.99
C SER A 190 -1.53 2.91 -3.56
N ILE A 191 -1.72 1.59 -3.66
CA ILE A 191 -2.89 0.92 -4.24
C ILE A 191 -3.51 -0.01 -3.18
N ASN A 192 -4.80 0.22 -2.85
CA ASN A 192 -5.59 -0.35 -1.73
C ASN A 192 -4.99 -1.44 -0.82
N GLY A 193 -5.05 -1.18 0.50
CA GLY A 193 -4.56 -1.99 1.62
C GLY A 193 -5.40 -3.21 2.06
N GLN A 194 -4.95 -3.81 3.16
CA GLN A 194 -5.01 -5.23 3.56
C GLN A 194 -6.37 -5.93 3.82
N LEU A 195 -7.54 -5.40 3.44
CA LEU A 195 -8.81 -6.13 3.63
C LEU A 195 -9.51 -6.46 2.31
N LEU A 196 -9.59 -7.77 2.02
CA LEU A 196 -10.33 -8.35 0.89
C LEU A 196 -11.80 -8.56 1.31
N SER A 197 -12.71 -7.71 0.88
CA SER A 197 -14.13 -8.10 0.79
C SER A 197 -14.35 -8.80 -0.55
N SER A 198 -14.80 -10.05 -0.50
CA SER A 198 -15.23 -10.81 -1.67
C SER A 198 -16.59 -10.28 -2.11
N VAL A 199 -16.62 -9.43 -3.14
CA VAL A 199 -17.88 -9.06 -3.77
C VAL A 199 -17.84 -9.36 -5.26
N SER A 200 -18.90 -9.99 -5.75
CA SER A 200 -19.16 -10.20 -7.17
C SER A 200 -19.13 -8.88 -7.94
N SER A 201 -18.36 -8.84 -9.03
CA SER A 201 -18.31 -7.67 -9.89
C SER A 201 -19.67 -7.40 -10.54
N PRO A 202 -20.16 -6.15 -10.55
CA PRO A 202 -21.39 -5.78 -11.24
C PRO A 202 -21.29 -5.92 -12.77
N PHE A 203 -20.08 -6.04 -13.34
CA PHE A 203 -19.90 -6.27 -14.78
C PHE A 203 -19.85 -7.75 -15.16
N LYS A 204 -19.86 -8.66 -14.18
CA LYS A 204 -19.77 -10.09 -14.43
C LYS A 204 -21.11 -10.60 -14.98
N THR A 205 -21.18 -10.75 -16.29
CA THR A 205 -22.22 -11.53 -16.94
C THR A 205 -21.83 -13.01 -16.84
N SER A 206 -22.74 -13.87 -16.38
CA SER A 206 -22.52 -15.31 -16.15
C SER A 206 -22.25 -16.08 -17.46
N CYS A 207 -21.08 -15.86 -18.06
CA CYS A 207 -20.62 -16.56 -19.26
C CYS A 207 -19.41 -17.45 -18.90
N THR A 208 -19.64 -18.44 -18.04
CA THR A 208 -18.69 -19.56 -17.83
C THR A 208 -19.39 -20.92 -17.72
N ALA A 209 -20.65 -21.00 -18.17
CA ALA A 209 -21.32 -22.26 -18.46
C ALA A 209 -21.76 -22.23 -19.93
N SER A 210 -21.30 -23.22 -20.71
CA SER A 210 -21.47 -23.40 -22.17
C SER A 210 -20.45 -22.71 -23.10
N LEU A 211 -19.16 -23.00 -22.90
CA LEU A 211 -18.15 -22.85 -23.97
C LEU A 211 -18.25 -23.99 -25.00
N GLU A 212 -19.45 -24.26 -25.54
CA GLU A 212 -19.65 -25.16 -26.70
C GLU A 212 -20.71 -24.64 -27.69
N ASN A 213 -21.43 -23.55 -27.42
CA ASN A 213 -22.50 -23.05 -28.31
C ASN A 213 -22.35 -21.58 -28.74
N TYR A 214 -21.14 -21.18 -29.15
CA TYR A 214 -20.95 -19.93 -29.89
C TYR A 214 -21.10 -20.13 -31.41
N ALA A 215 -22.27 -20.63 -31.83
CA ALA A 215 -22.77 -20.50 -33.20
C ALA A 215 -24.16 -19.82 -33.27
N ALA A 216 -24.85 -19.60 -32.14
CA ALA A 216 -26.21 -19.08 -32.12
C ALA A 216 -26.39 -17.55 -31.88
N PRO A 217 -25.48 -16.79 -31.23
CA PRO A 217 -25.74 -15.35 -31.02
C PRO A 217 -25.46 -14.47 -32.25
N VAL A 218 -24.64 -14.92 -33.19
CA VAL A 218 -24.22 -14.12 -34.37
C VAL A 218 -25.32 -14.05 -35.44
N ALA A 219 -26.20 -15.07 -35.52
CA ALA A 219 -27.31 -15.09 -36.48
C ALA A 219 -28.49 -14.17 -36.08
N ALA A 220 -28.68 -13.91 -34.78
CA ALA A 220 -29.66 -12.94 -34.29
C ALA A 220 -29.18 -11.49 -34.47
N TRP A 221 -27.87 -11.25 -34.34
CA TRP A 221 -27.23 -9.95 -34.53
C TRP A 221 -27.23 -9.48 -36.00
N ASN A 222 -27.01 -10.38 -36.96
CA ASN A 222 -27.06 -10.02 -38.38
C ASN A 222 -28.48 -9.70 -38.87
N ARG A 223 -29.53 -10.17 -38.18
CA ARG A 223 -30.92 -9.76 -38.46
C ARG A 223 -31.23 -8.36 -37.94
N ALA A 224 -30.69 -7.97 -36.80
CA ALA A 224 -30.86 -6.62 -36.25
C ALA A 224 -30.10 -5.54 -37.04
N ILE A 225 -28.97 -5.88 -37.69
CA ILE A 225 -28.24 -4.96 -38.58
C ILE A 225 -28.93 -4.79 -39.95
N ALA A 226 -29.82 -5.71 -40.34
CA ALA A 226 -30.60 -5.57 -41.56
C ALA A 226 -31.84 -4.67 -41.38
N ASP A 227 -32.43 -4.64 -40.18
CA ASP A 227 -33.65 -3.86 -39.90
C ASP A 227 -33.38 -2.38 -39.53
N ASP A 228 -32.14 -2.00 -39.20
CA ASP A 228 -31.79 -0.62 -38.82
C ASP A 228 -31.18 0.22 -39.97
N ARG A 229 -31.24 -0.28 -41.21
CA ARG A 229 -30.99 0.54 -42.43
C ARG A 229 -32.23 1.27 -42.93
N CYS A 230 -33.32 1.27 -42.18
CA CYS A 230 -34.53 2.00 -42.52
C CYS A 230 -35.05 2.76 -41.29
N ASN A 231 -34.49 3.94 -41.00
CA ASN A 231 -35.26 5.18 -41.00
C ASN A 231 -34.45 6.41 -40.53
N SER A 232 -34.79 7.53 -41.16
CA SER A 232 -34.50 8.92 -40.81
C SER A 232 -33.14 9.44 -41.33
N VAL A 233 -33.04 10.52 -42.13
CA VAL A 233 -33.87 11.73 -42.29
C VAL A 233 -33.60 12.40 -43.66
N PHE A 234 -34.66 13.01 -44.23
CA PHE A 234 -34.78 14.23 -45.08
C PHE A 234 -33.49 15.00 -45.46
N SER A 235 -33.36 15.75 -46.57
CA SER A 235 -34.20 16.26 -47.65
C SER A 235 -33.25 16.95 -48.65
N ASP A 236 -33.50 16.86 -49.95
CA ASP A 236 -33.68 18.03 -50.85
C ASP A 236 -33.54 17.65 -52.33
N SER A 237 -34.63 17.93 -53.03
CA SER A 237 -34.74 18.47 -54.38
C SER A 237 -33.94 17.85 -55.53
N GLN A 238 -34.67 17.30 -56.52
CA GLN A 238 -34.67 17.70 -57.95
C GLN A 238 -34.75 16.52 -58.95
N TYR A 239 -35.70 16.66 -59.89
CA TYR A 239 -35.84 16.06 -61.23
C TYR A 239 -36.11 14.55 -61.41
N SER A 240 -37.37 14.26 -61.75
CA SER A 240 -37.90 13.47 -62.89
C SER A 240 -37.16 12.22 -63.43
N ALA A 241 -37.93 11.12 -63.58
CA ALA A 241 -38.19 10.37 -64.83
C ALA A 241 -37.97 8.83 -64.81
N VAL A 242 -39.07 8.11 -65.09
CA VAL A 242 -39.23 6.95 -66.01
C VAL A 242 -38.74 5.53 -65.59
N ALA A 243 -39.77 4.68 -65.38
CA ALA A 243 -40.01 3.29 -65.82
C ALA A 243 -38.87 2.30 -66.15
N GLY A 244 -39.08 1.02 -65.78
CA GLY A 244 -38.40 -0.11 -66.45
C GLY A 244 -38.36 -1.46 -65.73
N ASP A 245 -39.53 -2.04 -65.46
CA ASP A 245 -39.96 -3.43 -65.75
C ASP A 245 -38.98 -4.65 -65.78
N LYS A 246 -39.55 -5.80 -65.36
CA LYS A 246 -39.21 -7.23 -65.65
C LYS A 246 -38.08 -7.91 -64.85
N ASN A 247 -38.20 -9.13 -64.32
CA ASN A 247 -39.26 -10.14 -64.19
C ASN A 247 -38.70 -11.32 -63.32
N PRO A 248 -39.47 -12.37 -62.98
CA PRO A 248 -39.59 -12.87 -61.60
C PRO A 248 -39.36 -14.40 -61.48
N VAL A 249 -39.99 -15.03 -60.46
CA VAL A 249 -40.48 -16.45 -60.40
C VAL A 249 -39.46 -17.46 -59.84
N GLN A 250 -39.74 -18.37 -58.89
CA GLN A 250 -40.89 -18.80 -58.05
C GLN A 250 -40.25 -19.57 -56.86
N ALA A 251 -40.76 -19.49 -55.62
CA ALA A 251 -41.83 -20.34 -55.03
C ALA A 251 -41.52 -21.85 -55.10
N ASP A 252 -41.77 -22.70 -54.10
CA ASP A 252 -42.93 -22.68 -53.22
C ASP A 252 -42.83 -23.72 -52.08
N THR A 253 -43.39 -23.34 -50.91
CA THR A 253 -44.25 -24.08 -49.94
C THR A 253 -43.98 -25.55 -49.53
N LYS A 254 -44.42 -26.11 -48.37
CA LYS A 254 -45.34 -25.80 -47.24
C LYS A 254 -44.99 -26.87 -46.16
N CYS A 255 -44.88 -26.60 -44.86
CA CYS A 255 -45.85 -26.24 -43.81
C CYS A 255 -46.74 -27.38 -43.27
N GLY A 256 -46.84 -27.40 -41.93
CA GLY A 256 -47.80 -28.14 -41.09
C GLY A 256 -47.08 -28.92 -39.98
N GLN A 257 -47.49 -28.97 -38.71
CA GLN A 257 -48.34 -28.16 -37.83
C GLN A 257 -48.17 -28.80 -36.42
N VAL A 258 -48.60 -28.10 -35.36
CA VAL A 258 -48.29 -28.35 -33.94
C VAL A 258 -49.32 -29.27 -33.26
N MET A 259 -48.90 -30.08 -32.27
CA MET A 259 -49.70 -30.50 -31.10
C MET A 259 -48.78 -30.79 -29.88
N GLN A 260 -49.15 -30.27 -28.70
CA GLN A 260 -48.64 -30.67 -27.38
C GLN A 260 -49.60 -31.72 -26.76
N ASN A 261 -49.07 -32.67 -25.97
CA ASN A 261 -49.80 -33.32 -24.86
C ASN A 261 -48.85 -34.12 -23.93
N ASP A 262 -48.96 -33.80 -22.63
CA ASP A 262 -48.89 -34.59 -21.39
C ASP A 262 -48.20 -35.99 -21.32
N ASN A 263 -47.32 -36.15 -20.30
CA ASN A 263 -47.60 -36.86 -19.03
C ASN A 263 -46.44 -37.74 -18.48
N CYS A 264 -46.43 -37.84 -17.15
CA CYS A 264 -45.43 -38.42 -16.23
C CYS A 264 -45.32 -39.96 -16.25
N ASN A 265 -44.14 -40.51 -15.89
CA ASN A 265 -43.87 -41.34 -14.68
C ASN A 265 -42.60 -42.21 -14.77
N ASN A 266 -41.79 -42.20 -13.69
CA ASN A 266 -41.37 -43.37 -12.88
C ASN A 266 -40.28 -42.96 -11.85
N MET A 267 -40.62 -42.94 -10.53
CA MET A 267 -40.25 -43.87 -9.43
C MET A 267 -38.78 -43.77 -8.93
N SER A 268 -38.39 -43.78 -7.65
CA SER A 268 -38.97 -44.14 -6.33
C SER A 268 -38.01 -43.72 -5.17
N VAL A 269 -38.46 -43.10 -4.06
CA VAL A 269 -38.62 -43.60 -2.66
C VAL A 269 -37.40 -43.57 -1.68
N PHE A 270 -37.52 -42.70 -0.66
CA PHE A 270 -37.12 -42.66 0.78
C PHE A 270 -35.82 -43.29 1.41
N GLN A 271 -34.98 -42.39 1.96
CA GLN A 271 -34.56 -42.17 3.38
C GLN A 271 -34.00 -43.32 4.29
N VAL A 272 -32.81 -43.10 4.92
CA VAL A 272 -32.49 -43.13 6.39
C VAL A 272 -30.95 -43.26 6.70
N SER A 273 -30.47 -42.34 7.54
CA SER A 273 -29.42 -42.28 8.61
C SER A 273 -28.26 -43.28 8.85
N ARG A 274 -27.16 -42.68 9.36
CA ARG A 274 -26.13 -43.12 10.35
C ARG A 274 -25.11 -44.22 9.98
N GLN A 275 -23.82 -43.89 10.11
CA GLN A 275 -22.91 -44.51 11.10
C GLN A 275 -21.56 -43.78 11.28
N PHE A 276 -21.12 -43.73 12.54
CA PHE A 276 -19.84 -43.25 13.07
C PHE A 276 -19.04 -44.48 13.57
N LYS A 277 -17.71 -44.32 13.70
CA LYS A 277 -16.70 -45.06 14.51
C LYS A 277 -16.11 -46.40 14.01
N ALA A 278 -14.78 -46.39 13.80
CA ALA A 278 -13.71 -47.05 14.59
C ALA A 278 -12.40 -46.90 13.75
N MET A 279 -11.16 -46.72 14.25
CA MET A 279 -10.51 -47.24 15.45
C MET A 279 -9.19 -46.45 15.67
N GLU A 280 -8.89 -46.05 16.90
CA GLU A 280 -7.54 -45.64 17.36
C GLU A 280 -6.70 -46.90 17.63
N VAL A 281 -5.42 -46.92 17.22
CA VAL A 281 -4.25 -47.48 17.96
C VAL A 281 -2.97 -46.92 17.28
N GLY A 282 -2.00 -46.44 18.08
CA GLY A 282 -0.59 -46.55 17.71
C GLY A 282 0.23 -45.26 17.74
N THR A 283 0.76 -44.93 18.92
CA THR A 283 2.00 -44.18 19.14
C THR A 283 3.13 -44.66 18.22
N GLU A 284 3.82 -43.75 17.53
CA GLU A 284 5.30 -43.70 17.35
C GLU A 284 5.71 -42.77 16.18
N GLY A 285 6.82 -42.04 16.37
CA GLY A 285 7.66 -41.58 15.26
C GLY A 285 7.45 -40.16 14.74
N VAL A 286 7.99 -39.18 15.46
CA VAL A 286 8.43 -37.92 14.85
C VAL A 286 9.53 -38.25 13.85
N ASN A 287 9.25 -38.19 12.55
CA ASN A 287 10.27 -37.96 11.53
C ASN A 287 10.10 -36.56 10.97
N LYS A 288 10.86 -35.64 11.56
CA LYS A 288 11.27 -34.38 10.93
C LYS A 288 12.13 -34.74 9.72
N GLU A 289 11.51 -34.85 8.55
CA GLU A 289 12.27 -34.80 7.31
C GLU A 289 12.52 -33.33 6.95
N ASN A 290 13.81 -32.97 7.05
CA ASN A 290 14.40 -31.71 6.64
C ASN A 290 13.96 -31.33 5.22
N ILE A 291 13.18 -30.24 5.09
CA ILE A 291 13.09 -29.52 3.82
C ILE A 291 14.36 -28.65 3.72
N PRO A 292 15.24 -28.85 2.73
CA PRO A 292 16.43 -28.02 2.59
C PRO A 292 16.01 -26.60 2.17
N GLY A 293 16.40 -25.62 2.98
CA GLY A 293 16.64 -24.22 2.62
C GLY A 293 15.67 -23.55 1.65
N LEU A 294 14.56 -23.01 2.17
CA LEU A 294 13.80 -22.00 1.41
C LEU A 294 14.68 -20.74 1.27
N THR A 295 15.22 -20.53 0.08
CA THR A 295 16.05 -19.36 -0.25
C THR A 295 15.14 -18.15 -0.54
N LEU A 296 15.60 -16.93 -0.21
CA LEU A 296 14.87 -15.69 -0.46
C LEU A 296 14.31 -15.63 -1.90
N PRO A 297 13.06 -15.16 -2.12
CA PRO A 297 12.51 -15.06 -3.47
C PRO A 297 13.41 -14.19 -4.37
N LYS A 298 13.96 -14.76 -5.44
CA LYS A 298 14.91 -14.09 -6.37
C LYS A 298 14.42 -12.74 -6.93
N HIS A 299 13.11 -12.50 -6.95
CA HIS A 299 12.52 -11.25 -7.44
C HIS A 299 12.63 -10.07 -6.47
N LEU A 300 12.65 -10.31 -5.14
CA LEU A 300 12.90 -9.27 -4.14
C LEU A 300 14.38 -8.84 -4.13
N LEU A 301 15.28 -9.75 -4.54
CA LEU A 301 16.72 -9.52 -4.70
C LEU A 301 17.08 -8.75 -5.97
N ALA A 302 16.16 -8.66 -6.94
CA ALA A 302 16.37 -7.99 -8.22
C ALA A 302 16.03 -6.48 -8.19
N GLU A 303 15.40 -5.98 -7.12
CA GLU A 303 15.29 -4.54 -6.88
C GLU A 303 16.68 -3.99 -6.50
N SER A 304 17.19 -3.02 -7.26
CA SER A 304 18.53 -2.44 -7.04
C SER A 304 18.72 -1.82 -5.64
N SER A 305 17.64 -1.46 -4.94
CA SER A 305 17.66 -0.98 -3.55
C SER A 305 17.90 -2.08 -2.50
N PHE A 306 17.68 -3.35 -2.84
CA PHE A 306 17.83 -4.52 -1.96
C PHE A 306 18.93 -5.49 -2.44
N ALA A 307 19.84 -5.02 -3.29
CA ALA A 307 21.02 -5.80 -3.66
C ALA A 307 21.75 -6.28 -2.39
N MET A 308 22.08 -7.59 -2.37
CA MET A 308 22.79 -8.29 -1.30
C MET A 308 24.27 -7.84 -1.25
N ASP A 309 24.51 -6.63 -0.79
CA ASP A 309 25.82 -6.02 -0.57
C ASP A 309 26.19 -5.97 0.93
N TRP A 310 25.47 -6.72 1.77
CA TRP A 310 25.79 -6.92 3.18
C TRP A 310 26.57 -8.21 3.40
N LEU A 311 27.12 -8.35 4.61
CA LEU A 311 27.71 -9.60 5.05
C LEU A 311 26.60 -10.58 5.42
N GLU A 312 26.40 -11.60 4.57
CA GLU A 312 25.55 -12.75 4.89
C GLU A 312 26.29 -13.64 5.88
N ILE A 313 25.68 -13.88 7.04
CA ILE A 313 26.23 -14.72 8.12
C ILE A 313 25.49 -16.06 8.11
N SER A 314 26.24 -17.17 8.20
CA SER A 314 25.60 -18.47 8.37
C SER A 314 25.06 -18.60 9.80
N TRP A 315 23.83 -19.12 9.95
CA TRP A 315 23.26 -19.34 11.28
C TRP A 315 24.15 -20.23 12.16
N ASP A 316 24.80 -21.23 11.56
CA ASP A 316 25.68 -22.17 12.26
C ASP A 316 26.98 -21.54 12.78
N GLU A 317 27.33 -20.32 12.34
CA GLU A 317 28.46 -19.56 12.86
C GLU A 317 28.12 -18.78 14.14
N LEU A 318 26.83 -18.71 14.51
CA LEU A 318 26.36 -17.95 15.67
C LEU A 318 26.15 -18.88 16.86
N GLU A 319 27.00 -18.76 17.87
CA GLU A 319 26.82 -19.45 19.14
C GLU A 319 25.92 -18.60 20.05
N LEU A 320 24.61 -18.86 20.01
CA LEU A 320 23.63 -18.15 20.84
C LEU A 320 23.87 -18.37 22.34
N LYS A 321 23.78 -17.28 23.10
CA LYS A 321 23.89 -17.23 24.57
C LYS A 321 22.54 -16.82 25.17
N GLU A 322 22.55 -15.99 26.22
CA GLU A 322 21.36 -15.53 26.90
C GLU A 322 20.45 -14.64 26.03
N ARG A 323 19.14 -14.75 26.25
CA ARG A 323 18.15 -13.80 25.71
C ARG A 323 18.30 -12.46 26.44
N ILE A 324 18.49 -11.39 25.68
CA ILE A 324 18.72 -10.04 26.20
C ILE A 324 17.56 -9.07 25.96
N GLY A 325 16.60 -9.43 25.09
CA GLY A 325 15.40 -8.64 24.85
C GLY A 325 14.34 -9.38 24.04
N ALA A 326 13.12 -8.83 24.03
CA ALA A 326 12.07 -9.24 23.11
C ALA A 326 11.01 -8.14 22.94
N GLY A 327 10.39 -8.12 21.77
CA GLY A 327 9.30 -7.20 21.45
C GLY A 327 8.53 -7.67 20.23
N SER A 328 7.71 -6.78 19.67
CA SER A 328 6.91 -7.03 18.47
C SER A 328 7.74 -7.40 17.24
N PHE A 329 9.00 -6.95 17.18
CA PHE A 329 9.90 -7.15 16.04
C PHE A 329 10.75 -8.42 16.12
N GLY A 330 10.66 -9.18 17.22
CA GLY A 330 11.48 -10.38 17.41
C GLY A 330 12.04 -10.55 18.82
N THR A 331 12.89 -11.57 18.95
CA THR A 331 13.66 -11.86 20.16
C THR A 331 15.12 -11.55 19.92
N VAL A 332 15.77 -10.88 20.87
CA VAL A 332 17.19 -10.52 20.78
C VAL A 332 18.01 -11.40 21.73
N TYR A 333 19.03 -12.06 21.19
CA TYR A 333 19.99 -12.88 21.92
C TYR A 333 21.36 -12.23 21.90
N ARG A 334 22.14 -12.42 22.95
CA ARG A 334 23.59 -12.28 22.86
C ARG A 334 24.14 -13.53 22.18
N ALA A 335 25.20 -13.41 21.39
CA ALA A 335 25.87 -14.56 20.76
C ALA A 335 27.37 -14.33 20.64
N ASP A 336 28.13 -15.41 20.46
CA ASP A 336 29.49 -15.35 19.94
C ASP A 336 29.47 -15.56 18.42
N TRP A 337 30.24 -14.76 17.69
CA TRP A 337 30.48 -14.93 16.27
C TRP A 337 31.98 -14.81 16.01
N HIS A 338 32.65 -15.97 15.86
CA HIS A 338 34.10 -16.08 15.69
C HIS A 338 34.93 -15.28 16.73
N GLY A 339 34.54 -15.38 18.00
CA GLY A 339 35.18 -14.67 19.12
C GLY A 339 34.73 -13.23 19.31
N SER A 340 33.81 -12.72 18.47
CA SER A 340 33.19 -11.40 18.63
C SER A 340 31.86 -11.53 19.36
N ASP A 341 31.66 -10.71 20.40
CA ASP A 341 30.40 -10.67 21.14
C ASP A 341 29.38 -9.80 20.38
N VAL A 342 28.27 -10.42 19.96
CA VAL A 342 27.26 -9.81 19.08
C VAL A 342 25.86 -9.89 19.66
N ALA A 343 24.96 -9.05 19.16
CA ALA A 343 23.53 -9.14 19.41
C ALA A 343 22.81 -9.63 18.14
N VAL A 344 21.99 -10.67 18.28
CA VAL A 344 21.25 -11.32 17.20
C VAL A 344 19.76 -11.10 17.42
N LYS A 345 19.15 -10.24 16.60
CA LYS A 345 17.70 -10.00 16.58
C LYS A 345 17.05 -11.00 15.64
N VAL A 346 16.44 -12.05 16.19
CA VAL A 346 15.72 -13.12 15.47
C VAL A 346 14.25 -12.75 15.33
N LEU A 347 13.72 -12.80 14.10
CA LEU A 347 12.32 -12.45 13.83
C LEU A 347 11.37 -13.55 14.36
N THR A 348 10.30 -13.13 15.05
CA THR A 348 9.33 -14.01 15.74
C THR A 348 8.33 -14.71 14.82
N ASP A 349 8.06 -14.16 13.64
CA ASP A 349 7.16 -14.75 12.64
C ASP A 349 7.89 -14.85 11.29
N GLN A 350 8.39 -16.04 11.01
CA GLN A 350 9.16 -16.34 9.79
C GLN A 350 8.35 -17.17 8.78
N GLY A 351 7.09 -17.45 9.09
CA GLY A 351 6.15 -18.17 8.24
C GLY A 351 5.23 -17.28 7.42
N VAL A 352 5.27 -15.95 7.59
CA VAL A 352 4.17 -15.08 7.15
C VAL A 352 4.66 -13.83 6.40
N GLY A 353 4.27 -13.72 5.12
CA GLY A 353 4.04 -12.46 4.39
C GLY A 353 5.25 -11.72 3.78
N GLU A 354 5.17 -11.40 2.48
CA GLU A 354 6.14 -10.52 1.79
C GLU A 354 6.35 -9.15 2.50
N ALA A 355 5.35 -8.68 3.26
CA ALA A 355 5.43 -7.41 3.99
C ALA A 355 6.45 -7.44 5.15
N GLN A 356 6.46 -8.47 5.98
CA GLN A 356 7.39 -8.61 7.11
C GLN A 356 8.82 -8.77 6.60
N LEU A 357 9.00 -9.55 5.53
CA LEU A 357 10.28 -9.70 4.85
C LEU A 357 10.75 -8.37 4.22
N LYS A 358 9.85 -7.58 3.63
CA LYS A 358 10.18 -6.25 3.09
C LYS A 358 10.59 -5.26 4.17
N GLU A 359 9.97 -5.32 5.36
CA GLU A 359 10.39 -4.52 6.51
C GLU A 359 11.75 -4.93 7.03
N PHE A 360 12.02 -6.24 7.14
CA PHE A 360 13.33 -6.78 7.49
C PHE A 360 14.43 -6.33 6.52
N LEU A 361 14.21 -6.50 5.21
CA LEU A 361 15.17 -6.08 4.18
C LEU A 361 15.35 -4.55 4.15
N ARG A 362 14.32 -3.78 4.52
CA ARG A 362 14.43 -2.33 4.66
C ARG A 362 15.28 -1.93 5.86
N GLU A 363 15.10 -2.59 7.00
CA GLU A 363 15.94 -2.36 8.19
C GLU A 363 17.41 -2.62 7.86
N ILE A 364 17.72 -3.75 7.18
CA ILE A 364 19.06 -4.05 6.69
C ILE A 364 19.57 -2.99 5.73
N SER A 365 18.76 -2.54 4.77
CA SER A 365 19.19 -1.56 3.76
C SER A 365 19.46 -0.17 4.32
N ILE A 366 18.83 0.18 5.45
CA ILE A 366 19.16 1.37 6.25
C ILE A 366 20.48 1.13 7.01
N MET A 367 20.55 0.05 7.78
CA MET A 367 21.67 -0.22 8.68
C MET A 367 23.01 -0.37 7.95
N LYS A 368 23.02 -0.95 6.74
CA LYS A 368 24.26 -1.07 5.93
C LYS A 368 24.86 0.27 5.50
N ARG A 369 24.05 1.34 5.42
CA ARG A 369 24.48 2.68 4.98
C ARG A 369 24.98 3.56 6.11
N VAL A 370 24.83 3.10 7.35
CA VAL A 370 25.01 3.88 8.56
C VAL A 370 26.30 3.43 9.26
N ARG A 371 27.27 4.33 9.37
CA ARG A 371 28.54 4.10 10.06
C ARG A 371 28.94 5.32 10.86
N HIS A 372 28.69 5.29 12.16
CA HIS A 372 28.97 6.39 13.08
C HIS A 372 29.19 5.86 14.50
N PRO A 373 30.11 6.41 15.32
CA PRO A 373 30.40 5.91 16.67
C PRO A 373 29.20 5.93 17.62
N ASN A 374 28.24 6.82 17.42
CA ASN A 374 27.01 6.92 18.21
C ASN A 374 25.79 6.26 17.56
N VAL A 375 26.02 5.32 16.64
CA VAL A 375 24.98 4.47 16.05
C VAL A 375 25.43 3.02 16.17
N VAL A 376 24.51 2.11 16.50
CA VAL A 376 24.79 0.69 16.67
C VAL A 376 25.38 0.14 15.36
N LEU A 377 26.55 -0.50 15.46
CA LEU A 377 27.24 -1.10 14.33
C LEU A 377 26.49 -2.33 13.82
N PHE A 378 26.05 -2.26 12.57
CA PHE A 378 25.59 -3.41 11.81
C PHE A 378 26.78 -4.28 11.41
N MET A 379 26.68 -5.58 11.69
CA MET A 379 27.76 -6.55 11.43
C MET A 379 27.39 -7.55 10.32
N GLY A 380 26.10 -7.83 10.15
CA GLY A 380 25.63 -8.69 9.07
C GLY A 380 24.18 -9.12 9.27
N ALA A 381 23.70 -10.00 8.42
CA ALA A 381 22.35 -10.55 8.52
C ALA A 381 22.36 -12.04 8.18
N VAL A 382 21.43 -12.77 8.78
CA VAL A 382 21.08 -14.13 8.39
C VAL A 382 19.78 -14.01 7.60
N THR A 383 19.80 -14.38 6.32
CA THR A 383 18.64 -14.21 5.43
C THR A 383 18.03 -15.54 5.00
N LYS A 384 18.50 -16.65 5.58
CA LYS A 384 17.93 -17.98 5.41
C LYS A 384 16.87 -18.28 6.47
N CYS A 385 15.69 -18.69 6.05
CA CYS A 385 14.68 -19.23 6.96
C CYS A 385 15.13 -20.57 7.56
N PRO A 386 14.69 -20.92 8.79
CA PRO A 386 13.81 -20.16 9.69
C PRO A 386 14.62 -19.33 10.71
N HIS A 387 15.73 -18.71 10.29
CA HIS A 387 16.59 -17.94 11.17
C HIS A 387 16.85 -16.51 10.69
N LEU A 388 15.86 -15.87 10.06
CA LEU A 388 15.95 -14.47 9.64
C LEU A 388 16.36 -13.59 10.83
N SER A 389 17.55 -13.00 10.73
CA SER A 389 18.19 -12.29 11.84
C SER A 389 19.02 -11.11 11.40
N ILE A 390 19.04 -10.07 12.22
CA ILE A 390 19.97 -8.93 12.10
C ILE A 390 21.05 -9.08 13.18
N VAL A 391 22.32 -9.00 12.78
CA VAL A 391 23.48 -9.13 13.69
C VAL A 391 24.14 -7.76 13.85
N THR A 392 24.29 -7.32 15.10
CA THR A 392 24.93 -6.05 15.47
C THR A 392 25.97 -6.24 16.55
N GLU A 393 26.76 -5.21 16.83
CA GLU A 393 27.61 -5.20 18.03
C GLU A 393 26.77 -5.39 19.31
N TYR A 394 27.31 -6.11 20.30
CA TYR A 394 26.70 -6.23 21.61
C TYR A 394 27.08 -5.04 22.51
N LEU A 395 26.09 -4.46 23.18
CA LEU A 395 26.27 -3.31 24.09
C LEU A 395 25.95 -3.71 25.54
N PRO A 396 26.98 -3.92 26.38
CA PRO A 396 26.85 -4.68 27.64
C PRO A 396 26.07 -3.97 28.74
N ARG A 397 25.87 -2.65 28.66
CA ARG A 397 25.07 -1.90 29.65
C ARG A 397 23.58 -1.89 29.31
N GLY A 398 23.19 -2.45 28.16
CA GLY A 398 21.81 -2.49 27.72
C GLY A 398 21.27 -1.10 27.38
N SER A 399 19.95 -0.94 27.49
CA SER A 399 19.28 0.32 27.14
C SER A 399 19.39 1.39 28.23
N LEU A 400 19.43 2.65 27.79
CA LEU A 400 19.43 3.83 28.64
C LEU A 400 18.18 3.86 29.54
N PHE A 401 17.04 3.37 29.05
CA PHE A 401 15.82 3.19 29.84
C PHE A 401 16.02 2.35 31.10
N ARG A 402 16.73 1.20 30.97
CA ARG A 402 17.02 0.33 32.11
C ARG A 402 18.00 1.01 33.07
N LEU A 403 18.96 1.78 32.57
CA LEU A 403 19.90 2.52 33.40
C LEU A 403 19.21 3.64 34.17
N ILE A 404 18.30 4.39 33.54
CA ILE A 404 17.51 5.42 34.21
C ILE A 404 16.69 4.81 35.35
N SER A 405 16.01 3.69 35.06
CA SER A 405 15.20 2.98 36.06
C SER A 405 16.02 2.41 37.23
N LYS A 406 17.27 2.00 36.98
CA LYS A 406 18.20 1.48 38.01
C LYS A 406 18.92 2.57 38.80
N ALA A 407 19.19 3.72 38.19
CA ALA A 407 19.83 4.85 38.87
C ALA A 407 18.94 5.42 39.98
N SER A 408 17.60 5.26 39.86
CA SER A 408 16.66 5.48 40.97
C SER A 408 16.94 4.59 42.20
N SER A 409 17.79 3.57 42.07
CA SER A 409 18.18 2.60 43.11
C SER A 409 19.60 2.80 43.67
N GLY A 410 20.30 3.90 43.32
CA GLY A 410 21.57 4.29 43.95
C GLY A 410 22.83 4.29 43.05
N GLU A 411 22.71 4.02 41.75
CA GLU A 411 23.83 4.16 40.80
C GLU A 411 23.98 5.64 40.36
N ILE A 412 25.13 6.27 40.67
CA ILE A 412 25.32 7.71 40.45
C ILE A 412 25.56 8.00 38.97
N LEU A 413 24.50 8.39 38.25
CA LEU A 413 24.60 9.08 36.96
C LEU A 413 24.60 10.59 37.20
N ASP A 414 25.79 11.16 37.41
CA ASP A 414 25.95 12.60 37.59
C ASP A 414 25.47 13.38 36.36
N LEU A 415 25.05 14.64 36.55
CA LEU A 415 24.48 15.47 35.48
C LEU A 415 25.43 15.57 34.27
N ARG A 416 26.74 15.66 34.53
CA ARG A 416 27.76 15.72 33.48
C ARG A 416 27.78 14.47 32.61
N ARG A 417 27.62 13.26 33.17
CA ARG A 417 27.51 12.03 32.38
C ARG A 417 26.20 11.97 31.62
N ARG A 418 25.09 12.38 32.24
CA ARG A 418 23.76 12.45 31.60
C ARG A 418 23.77 13.38 30.37
N LEU A 419 24.43 14.53 30.46
CA LEU A 419 24.63 15.44 29.33
C LEU A 419 25.57 14.89 28.24
N ARG A 420 26.59 14.10 28.61
CA ARG A 420 27.42 13.37 27.63
C ARG A 420 26.62 12.31 26.88
N MET A 421 25.76 11.58 27.58
CA MET A 421 24.84 10.61 26.97
C MET A 421 23.89 11.30 25.99
N ALA A 422 23.29 12.43 26.38
CA ALA A 422 22.46 13.23 25.48
C ALA A 422 23.23 13.73 24.25
N LEU A 423 24.47 14.19 24.44
CA LEU A 423 25.33 14.63 23.35
C LEU A 423 25.64 13.50 22.36
N ASP A 424 25.87 12.29 22.86
CA ASP A 424 26.12 11.11 22.03
C ASP A 424 24.89 10.75 21.18
N VAL A 425 23.69 10.74 21.78
CA VAL A 425 22.42 10.58 21.04
C VAL A 425 22.29 11.66 19.97
N ALA A 426 22.48 12.93 20.33
CA ALA A 426 22.35 14.06 19.41
C ALA A 426 23.31 13.97 18.21
N LYS A 427 24.56 13.52 18.43
CA LYS A 427 25.52 13.28 17.33
C LYS A 427 25.06 12.15 16.41
N GLY A 428 24.57 11.04 16.98
CA GLY A 428 24.05 9.90 16.23
C GLY A 428 22.90 10.31 15.29
N ILE A 429 21.93 11.07 15.80
CA ILE A 429 20.79 11.53 14.98
C ILE A 429 21.18 12.62 14.01
N ASN A 430 22.08 13.55 14.40
CA ASN A 430 22.62 14.54 13.47
C ASN A 430 23.25 13.86 12.25
N TYR A 431 24.04 12.80 12.48
CA TYR A 431 24.62 12.02 11.40
C TYR A 431 23.55 11.45 10.46
N LEU A 432 22.50 10.82 10.99
CA LEU A 432 21.40 10.26 10.19
C LEU A 432 20.68 11.32 9.34
N HIS A 433 20.40 12.49 9.93
CA HIS A 433 19.74 13.60 9.25
C HIS A 433 20.61 14.25 8.17
N CYS A 434 21.93 14.14 8.27
CA CYS A 434 22.90 14.64 7.29
C CYS A 434 23.22 13.65 6.16
N LEU A 435 22.71 12.41 6.20
CA LEU A 435 22.87 11.45 5.10
C LEU A 435 22.14 11.93 3.83
N ASN A 436 22.51 11.35 2.68
CA ASN A 436 21.83 11.62 1.42
C ASN A 436 21.31 10.33 0.76
N PRO A 437 19.99 10.10 0.70
CA PRO A 437 18.94 10.91 1.33
C PRO A 437 18.99 10.83 2.87
N PRO A 438 18.47 11.86 3.59
CA PRO A 438 18.38 11.85 5.05
C PRO A 438 17.60 10.65 5.56
N ILE A 439 17.97 10.14 6.74
CA ILE A 439 17.24 9.07 7.42
C ILE A 439 16.52 9.67 8.64
N VAL A 440 15.20 9.48 8.69
CA VAL A 440 14.39 9.86 9.87
C VAL A 440 14.15 8.61 10.71
N HIS A 441 14.38 8.71 12.02
CA HIS A 441 14.35 7.56 12.92
C HIS A 441 12.92 7.16 13.30
N TRP A 442 12.08 8.14 13.68
CA TRP A 442 10.68 8.03 14.08
C TRP A 442 10.35 7.28 15.37
N ASP A 443 11.27 6.47 15.88
CA ASP A 443 11.10 5.76 17.17
C ASP A 443 12.23 6.08 18.15
N LEU A 444 12.56 7.37 18.31
CA LEU A 444 13.55 7.77 19.31
C LEU A 444 12.95 7.69 20.71
N LYS A 445 13.55 6.84 21.53
CA LYS A 445 13.17 6.62 22.93
C LYS A 445 14.32 5.96 23.68
N THR A 446 14.40 6.16 24.99
CA THR A 446 15.48 5.58 25.82
C THR A 446 15.58 4.04 25.76
N PRO A 447 14.51 3.24 25.46
CA PRO A 447 14.66 1.81 25.16
C PRO A 447 15.53 1.49 23.94
N ASN A 448 15.55 2.37 22.94
CA ASN A 448 16.30 2.21 21.68
C ASN A 448 17.69 2.85 21.74
N MET A 449 18.06 3.47 22.87
CA MET A 449 19.38 4.03 23.10
C MET A 449 20.21 3.03 23.91
N LEU A 450 21.20 2.40 23.29
CA LEU A 450 22.02 1.36 23.93
C LEU A 450 23.34 1.94 24.42
N VAL A 451 23.88 1.39 25.51
CA VAL A 451 25.07 1.94 26.17
C VAL A 451 26.22 0.94 26.16
N ASP A 452 27.38 1.41 25.69
CA ASP A 452 28.59 0.60 25.59
C ASP A 452 29.34 0.47 26.94
N LYS A 453 30.42 -0.30 26.94
CA LYS A 453 31.27 -0.49 28.14
C LYS A 453 31.90 0.82 28.65
N ASN A 454 32.11 1.79 27.78
CA ASN A 454 32.74 3.10 28.04
C ASN A 454 31.73 4.19 28.41
N TRP A 455 30.44 3.85 28.56
CA TRP A 455 29.34 4.79 28.81
C TRP A 455 29.02 5.72 27.64
N SER A 456 29.42 5.36 26.42
CA SER A 456 28.95 6.02 25.21
C SER A 456 27.59 5.47 24.80
N VAL A 457 26.72 6.36 24.33
CA VAL A 457 25.38 5.99 23.87
C VAL A 457 25.39 5.81 22.36
N LYS A 458 24.71 4.75 21.91
CA LYS A 458 24.50 4.43 20.50
C LYS A 458 23.02 4.30 20.20
N VAL A 459 22.59 4.95 19.12
CA VAL A 459 21.23 4.86 18.58
C VAL A 459 21.04 3.49 17.93
N GLY A 460 19.99 2.76 18.32
CA GLY A 460 19.62 1.46 17.75
C GLY A 460 18.15 1.37 17.37
N ASP A 461 17.74 0.19 16.87
CA ASP A 461 16.40 -0.17 16.40
C ASP A 461 15.84 0.71 15.26
N PHE A 462 16.12 0.29 14.03
CA PHE A 462 15.76 1.02 12.80
C PHE A 462 14.47 0.51 12.14
N GLY A 463 13.68 -0.34 12.81
CA GLY A 463 12.49 -0.98 12.21
C GLY A 463 11.45 0.01 11.68
N LEU A 464 11.29 1.15 12.35
CA LEU A 464 10.39 2.22 11.92
C LEU A 464 11.07 3.29 11.04
N SER A 465 12.39 3.30 10.94
CA SER A 465 13.13 4.35 10.23
C SER A 465 12.88 4.35 8.72
N ARG A 466 12.98 5.53 8.09
CA ARG A 466 12.73 5.71 6.64
C ARG A 466 13.71 6.71 6.01
N PHE A 467 14.02 6.50 4.73
CA PHE A 467 14.68 7.52 3.89
C PHE A 467 13.71 8.64 3.54
N LYS A 468 14.14 9.89 3.67
CA LYS A 468 13.38 11.08 3.29
C LYS A 468 13.48 11.28 1.77
N ALA A 469 12.44 10.88 1.03
CA ALA A 469 12.41 11.00 -0.43
C ALA A 469 11.86 12.35 -0.95
N THR A 470 11.02 13.07 -0.18
CA THR A 470 10.51 14.45 -0.41
C THR A 470 9.92 15.03 0.89
N THR A 471 9.46 16.29 0.91
CA THR A 471 9.21 17.18 2.08
C THR A 471 8.44 16.60 3.29
N PHE A 472 7.64 15.56 3.10
CA PHE A 472 6.91 14.87 4.18
C PHE A 472 6.92 13.36 3.95
N ILE A 473 7.06 12.59 5.02
CA ILE A 473 6.99 11.13 4.95
C ILE A 473 5.62 10.70 5.49
N SER A 474 4.85 9.99 4.67
CA SER A 474 3.46 9.60 5.01
C SER A 474 3.45 8.56 6.14
N SER A 475 3.11 9.02 7.35
CA SER A 475 2.74 8.17 8.48
C SER A 475 1.29 7.71 8.31
N LYS A 476 1.06 6.49 7.81
CA LYS A 476 -0.28 5.86 7.75
C LYS A 476 -0.52 4.85 8.88
N SER A 477 0.47 4.63 9.73
CA SER A 477 0.40 3.80 10.91
C SER A 477 0.99 4.59 12.07
N VAL A 478 0.17 4.98 13.04
CA VAL A 478 0.67 5.45 14.35
C VAL A 478 1.22 4.21 15.06
N ALA A 479 2.41 3.78 14.64
CA ALA A 479 3.19 2.74 15.26
C ALA A 479 4.31 3.41 16.06
N GLY A 480 4.52 2.97 17.30
CA GLY A 480 5.47 3.60 18.22
C GLY A 480 4.96 3.64 19.65
N THR A 481 5.76 4.23 20.54
CA THR A 481 5.43 4.37 21.96
C THR A 481 5.02 5.84 22.21
N PRO A 482 3.72 6.14 22.42
CA PRO A 482 3.17 7.51 22.33
C PRO A 482 3.81 8.52 23.28
N GLU A 483 4.43 8.06 24.36
CA GLU A 483 5.12 8.83 25.38
C GLU A 483 6.26 9.70 24.84
N TRP A 484 6.90 9.30 23.73
CA TRP A 484 7.98 10.04 23.06
C TRP A 484 7.55 10.74 21.77
N MET A 485 6.32 10.53 21.31
CA MET A 485 5.89 10.88 19.97
C MET A 485 5.46 12.34 19.88
N ALA A 486 5.83 13.00 18.78
CA ALA A 486 5.46 14.38 18.51
C ALA A 486 3.94 14.53 18.29
N PRO A 487 3.34 15.66 18.69
CA PRO A 487 1.90 15.86 18.62
C PRO A 487 1.34 15.77 17.19
N GLU A 488 2.05 16.30 16.19
CA GLU A 488 1.65 16.20 14.78
C GLU A 488 1.69 14.75 14.28
N PHE A 489 2.63 13.94 14.76
CA PHE A 489 2.71 12.53 14.41
C PHE A 489 1.54 11.74 15.03
N LEU A 490 1.20 12.04 16.29
CA LEU A 490 0.07 11.43 16.99
C LEU A 490 -1.29 11.79 16.34
N ARG A 491 -1.42 12.99 15.76
CA ARG A 491 -2.60 13.42 15.01
C ARG A 491 -2.67 12.87 13.58
N GLY A 492 -1.64 12.16 13.11
CA GLY A 492 -1.57 11.67 11.73
C GLY A 492 -1.34 12.78 10.70
N GLU A 493 -0.80 13.92 11.13
CA GLU A 493 -0.47 15.05 10.27
C GLU A 493 0.85 14.80 9.50
N PRO A 494 1.13 15.58 8.43
CA PRO A 494 2.40 15.51 7.73
C PRO A 494 3.59 15.74 8.68
N SER A 495 4.46 14.73 8.79
CA SER A 495 5.62 14.72 9.68
C SER A 495 6.94 14.71 8.89
N ASN A 496 7.99 15.22 9.54
CA ASN A 496 9.34 15.28 9.00
C ASN A 496 10.37 14.94 10.10
N GLU A 497 11.64 15.24 9.87
CA GLU A 497 12.73 14.97 10.83
C GLU A 497 12.60 15.71 12.17
N LYS A 498 11.72 16.71 12.27
CA LYS A 498 11.45 17.46 13.51
C LYS A 498 10.66 16.64 14.53
N CYS A 499 10.06 15.50 14.13
CA CYS A 499 9.52 14.56 15.09
C CYS A 499 10.63 13.93 15.96
N ASP A 500 11.78 13.60 15.37
CA ASP A 500 12.94 13.09 16.11
C ASP A 500 13.46 14.13 17.12
N VAL A 501 13.38 15.42 16.79
CA VAL A 501 13.76 16.51 17.70
C VAL A 501 12.84 16.58 18.91
N TYR A 502 11.52 16.43 18.71
CA TYR A 502 10.56 16.35 19.81
C TYR A 502 10.87 15.18 20.73
N SER A 503 11.04 13.99 20.16
CA SER A 503 11.36 12.78 20.91
C SER A 503 12.67 12.91 21.69
N PHE A 504 13.67 13.59 21.11
CA PHE A 504 14.91 13.92 21.82
C PHE A 504 14.68 14.88 23.00
N GLY A 505 13.74 15.83 22.90
CA GLY A 505 13.32 16.66 24.03
C GLY A 505 12.78 15.84 25.21
N VAL A 506 12.01 14.78 24.92
CA VAL A 506 11.54 13.82 25.94
C VAL A 506 12.71 13.03 26.54
N ILE A 507 13.67 12.58 25.72
CA ILE A 507 14.89 11.89 26.21
C ILE A 507 15.73 12.82 27.10
N LEU A 508 15.88 14.10 26.75
CA LEU A 508 16.55 15.09 27.60
C LEU A 508 15.84 15.24 28.94
N TRP A 509 14.49 15.29 28.91
CA TRP A 509 13.69 15.36 30.13
C TRP A 509 13.90 14.12 31.01
N GLU A 510 13.91 12.91 30.45
CA GLU A 510 14.19 11.68 31.20
C GLU A 510 15.59 11.70 31.83
N LEU A 511 16.60 12.16 31.09
CA LEU A 511 17.96 12.30 31.59
C LEU A 511 18.08 13.39 32.66
N LEU A 512 17.23 14.41 32.63
CA LEU A 512 17.19 15.46 33.65
C LEU A 512 16.57 14.95 34.96
N THR A 513 15.39 14.34 34.85
CA THR A 513 14.55 13.97 36.00
C THR A 513 14.84 12.59 36.53
N MET A 514 15.46 11.73 35.72
CA MET A 514 15.61 10.30 35.97
C MET A 514 14.26 9.59 36.18
N GLN A 515 13.21 10.09 35.52
CA GLN A 515 11.84 9.59 35.62
C GLN A 515 11.32 9.07 34.28
N GLN A 516 10.28 8.25 34.35
CA GLN A 516 9.52 7.79 33.21
C GLN A 516 8.60 8.91 32.70
N PRO A 517 8.54 9.18 31.39
CA PRO A 517 7.69 10.23 30.84
C PRO A 517 6.22 9.87 31.04
N TRP A 518 5.41 10.86 31.41
CA TRP A 518 3.95 10.71 31.59
C TRP A 518 3.53 9.66 32.63
N GLY A 519 4.37 9.39 33.62
CA GLY A 519 4.09 8.42 34.68
C GLY A 519 2.66 8.53 35.24
N GLY A 520 1.95 7.40 35.26
CA GLY A 520 0.57 7.29 35.72
C GLY A 520 -0.50 7.49 34.65
N LEU A 521 -0.14 7.82 33.40
CA LEU A 521 -1.07 7.86 32.27
C LEU A 521 -0.94 6.62 31.38
N GLY A 522 -2.07 6.08 30.93
CA GLY A 522 -2.09 5.05 29.90
C GLY A 522 -1.85 5.61 28.49
N PRO A 523 -1.46 4.78 27.49
CA PRO A 523 -1.11 5.24 26.14
C PRO A 523 -2.15 6.15 25.47
N ALA A 524 -3.45 5.80 25.56
CA ALA A 524 -4.52 6.63 24.98
C ALA A 524 -4.68 7.99 25.69
N GLN A 525 -4.43 8.05 27.00
CA GLN A 525 -4.47 9.29 27.77
C GLN A 525 -3.29 10.19 27.41
N VAL A 526 -2.12 9.61 27.15
CA VAL A 526 -0.94 10.33 26.65
C VAL A 526 -1.24 10.95 25.28
N VAL A 527 -1.83 10.19 24.35
CA VAL A 527 -2.28 10.72 23.05
C VAL A 527 -3.24 11.90 23.26
N GLY A 528 -4.27 11.74 24.11
CA GLY A 528 -5.19 12.82 24.46
C GLY A 528 -4.50 14.07 24.99
N ALA A 529 -3.60 13.91 25.96
CA ALA A 529 -2.92 15.00 26.64
C ALA A 529 -1.93 15.73 25.72
N VAL A 530 -1.13 14.99 24.95
CA VAL A 530 -0.07 15.57 24.11
C VAL A 530 -0.65 16.12 22.80
N ALA A 531 -1.45 15.32 22.10
CA ALA A 531 -1.91 15.65 20.76
C ALA A 531 -3.04 16.70 20.74
N PHE A 532 -3.90 16.71 21.77
CA PHE A 532 -5.13 17.52 21.76
C PHE A 532 -5.25 18.53 22.91
N GLN A 533 -4.53 18.34 24.02
CA GLN A 533 -4.54 19.29 25.15
C GLN A 533 -3.26 20.14 25.24
N ASN A 534 -2.32 19.92 24.31
CA ASN A 534 -1.02 20.59 24.29
C ASN A 534 -0.25 20.50 25.63
N ARG A 535 -0.45 19.42 26.39
CA ARG A 535 0.25 19.19 27.66
C ARG A 535 1.74 18.97 27.40
N ARG A 536 2.59 19.40 28.33
CA ARG A 536 4.05 19.16 28.33
C ARG A 536 4.49 18.57 29.67
N LEU A 537 5.63 17.88 29.70
CA LEU A 537 6.19 17.35 30.94
C LEU A 537 6.70 18.51 31.82
N PRO A 538 6.55 18.44 33.14
CA PRO A 538 7.03 19.50 34.03
C PRO A 538 8.56 19.45 34.14
N ILE A 539 9.24 20.59 33.92
CA ILE A 539 10.68 20.72 34.14
C ILE A 539 10.93 21.20 35.58
N PRO A 540 11.84 20.56 36.35
CA PRO A 540 12.19 21.02 37.69
C PRO A 540 12.72 22.46 37.70
N LYS A 541 12.28 23.27 38.67
CA LYS A 541 12.61 24.72 38.75
C LYS A 541 14.09 25.00 38.99
N ASP A 542 14.82 24.04 39.54
CA ASP A 542 16.26 24.07 39.82
C ASP A 542 17.11 23.65 38.61
N THR A 543 16.49 23.34 37.46
CA THR A 543 17.21 23.02 36.22
C THR A 543 17.97 24.25 35.71
N ILE A 544 19.19 24.02 35.21
CA ILE A 544 20.01 25.05 34.55
C ILE A 544 19.18 25.74 33.44
N PRO A 545 19.02 27.07 33.44
CA PRO A 545 18.12 27.78 32.53
C PRO A 545 18.34 27.46 31.05
N GLU A 546 19.59 27.39 30.61
CA GLU A 546 19.93 27.07 29.22
C GLU A 546 19.54 25.63 28.84
N LEU A 547 19.59 24.70 29.80
CA LEU A 547 19.18 23.31 29.58
C LEU A 547 17.66 23.16 29.59
N ALA A 548 16.96 23.88 30.46
CA ALA A 548 15.49 23.96 30.44
C ALA A 548 14.99 24.54 29.10
N ALA A 549 15.59 25.65 28.65
CA ALA A 549 15.28 26.26 27.35
C ALA A 549 15.56 25.31 26.18
N LEU A 550 16.62 24.50 26.25
CA LEU A 550 16.90 23.47 25.24
C LEU A 550 15.77 22.43 25.18
N VAL A 551 15.34 21.88 26.32
CA VAL A 551 14.20 20.94 26.38
C VAL A 551 12.94 21.58 25.79
N GLU A 552 12.67 22.83 26.20
CA GLU A 552 11.49 23.56 25.75
C GLU A 552 11.47 23.84 24.25
N SER A 553 12.62 24.20 23.69
CA SER A 553 12.74 24.39 22.24
C SER A 553 12.56 23.09 21.46
N CYS A 554 13.01 21.94 22.01
CA CYS A 554 12.90 20.65 21.34
C CYS A 554 11.45 20.19 21.18
N TRP A 555 10.56 20.48 22.13
CA TRP A 555 9.14 20.07 22.09
C TRP A 555 8.16 21.20 21.78
N SER A 556 8.63 22.26 21.11
CA SER A 556 7.79 23.32 20.58
C SER A 556 6.63 22.73 19.77
N ASP A 557 5.44 23.31 19.92
CA ASP A 557 4.24 22.85 19.18
C ASP A 557 4.45 23.01 17.67
N ASP A 558 4.93 24.17 17.22
CA ASP A 558 5.35 24.37 15.82
C ASP A 558 6.67 23.63 15.54
N PRO A 559 6.68 22.61 14.66
CA PRO A 559 7.90 21.84 14.33
C PRO A 559 9.02 22.70 13.72
N ARG A 560 8.68 23.83 13.09
CA ARG A 560 9.66 24.74 12.46
C ARG A 560 10.50 25.48 13.49
N GLN A 561 9.97 25.69 14.69
CA GLN A 561 10.67 26.36 15.80
C GLN A 561 11.60 25.41 16.56
N ARG A 562 11.47 24.10 16.35
CA ARG A 562 12.37 23.12 16.98
C ARG A 562 13.76 23.25 16.37
N PRO A 563 14.85 23.17 17.18
CA PRO A 563 16.21 23.30 16.67
C PRO A 563 16.59 22.15 15.72
N SER A 564 17.71 22.29 15.01
CA SER A 564 18.33 21.16 14.31
C SER A 564 19.23 20.39 15.28
N PHE A 565 19.51 19.11 15.00
CA PHE A 565 20.45 18.35 15.82
C PHE A 565 21.87 18.95 15.82
N SER A 566 22.30 19.61 14.73
CA SER A 566 23.56 20.36 14.72
C SER A 566 23.57 21.46 15.79
N SER A 567 22.49 22.23 15.88
CA SER A 567 22.35 23.29 16.91
C SER A 567 22.30 22.70 18.32
N ILE A 568 21.56 21.60 18.52
CA ILE A 568 21.51 20.87 19.79
C ILE A 568 22.90 20.39 20.22
N VAL A 569 23.67 19.80 19.30
CA VAL A 569 25.04 19.33 19.56
C VAL A 569 25.93 20.47 20.04
N ASP A 570 25.85 21.64 19.41
CA ASP A 570 26.65 22.80 19.80
C ASP A 570 26.23 23.35 21.17
N THR A 571 24.94 23.40 21.46
CA THR A 571 24.43 23.81 22.78
C THR A 571 24.90 22.85 23.88
N LEU A 572 24.77 21.54 23.68
CA LEU A 572 25.22 20.54 24.66
C LEU A 572 26.75 20.58 24.87
N LYS A 573 27.54 20.80 23.81
CA LYS A 573 28.99 21.00 23.94
C LYS A 573 29.33 22.24 24.78
N LYS A 574 28.62 23.35 24.59
CA LYS A 574 28.81 24.58 25.38
C LYS A 574 28.48 24.35 26.86
N LEU A 575 27.35 23.69 27.16
CA LEU A 575 26.96 23.33 28.52
C LEU A 575 28.01 22.42 29.19
N LEU A 576 28.51 21.41 28.49
CA LEU A 576 29.53 20.51 29.04
C LEU A 576 30.87 21.21 29.32
N LYS A 577 31.22 22.24 28.53
CA LYS A 577 32.41 23.08 28.73
C LYS A 577 32.25 24.02 29.92
N SER A 578 31.10 24.68 30.08
CA SER A 578 30.87 25.59 31.22
C SER A 578 30.94 24.85 32.56
N MET A 579 30.49 23.58 32.60
CA MET A 579 30.62 22.71 33.78
C MET A 579 32.06 22.26 34.09
N GLN A 580 33.04 22.50 33.20
CA GLN A 580 34.46 22.25 33.50
C GLN A 580 35.14 23.45 34.15
N GLY A 581 34.65 24.67 33.90
CA GLY A 581 35.23 25.92 34.40
C GLY A 581 34.74 26.34 35.79
N SER A 582 33.73 25.66 36.35
CA SER A 582 33.18 25.96 37.68
C SER A 582 33.80 25.15 38.83
N GLY A 583 34.91 24.45 38.56
CA GLY A 583 35.62 23.61 39.52
C GLY A 583 37.11 23.92 39.69
N SER A 584 37.54 25.12 39.30
CA SER A 584 38.91 25.63 39.51
C SER A 584 38.94 26.75 40.53
#